data_AF-A0A178MBC9-F1
#
_entry.id   AF-A0A178MBC9-F1
#
_cell.length_a   1.000
_cell.length_b   1.000
_cell.length_c   1.000
_cell.angle_alpha   90.00
_cell.angle_beta   90.00
_cell.angle_gamma   90.00
#
_symmetry.space_group_name_H-M   'P 1'
#
loop_
_entity.id
_entity.type
_entity.pdbx_description
1 polymer ?
#
loop_
_entity_poly.entity_id
_entity_poly.type
_entity_poly.pdbx_seq_one_letter_code
_entity_poly.pdbx_strand_id
1 'polypeptide(L)'
;MDLIVTLHKDAPAKPAQGQPCNGCGLCCAVTTCPLGRLRFWRMNGPCPALTWDDKATRYVCRLATNRLTRRWIGAGIGCDCSLPAG
;
A
#
# COMPACT_ATOMS: atom_id res chain seq x y z
N MET A 1 -13.74 12.43 -12.60
CA MET A 1 -12.32 12.82 -12.42
C MET A 1 -11.59 11.52 -12.18
N ASP A 2 -11.02 10.95 -13.24
CA ASP A 2 -10.57 9.56 -13.21
C ASP A 2 -9.10 9.50 -12.81
N LEU A 3 -8.79 8.66 -11.82
CA LEU A 3 -7.41 8.44 -11.35
C LEU A 3 -6.90 7.12 -11.96
N ILE A 4 -5.89 7.21 -12.81
CA ILE A 4 -5.21 6.04 -13.39
C ILE A 4 -4.01 5.69 -12.51
N VAL A 5 -3.97 4.46 -12.01
CA VAL A 5 -2.86 3.92 -11.22
C VAL A 5 -2.25 2.74 -11.93
N THR A 6 -0.96 2.81 -12.23
CA THR A 6 -0.20 1.71 -12.82
C THR A 6 0.45 0.88 -11.71
N LEU A 7 0.13 -0.41 -11.68
CA LEU A 7 0.74 -1.41 -10.80
C LEU A 7 1.44 -2.48 -11.63
N HIS A 8 2.35 -3.22 -11.00
CA HIS A 8 3.01 -4.35 -11.63
C HIS A 8 1.98 -5.40 -12.02
N LYS A 9 2.11 -6.01 -13.20
CA LYS A 9 1.15 -6.97 -13.75
C LYS A 9 0.94 -8.19 -12.85
N ASP A 10 2.00 -8.60 -12.17
CA ASP A 10 2.01 -9.78 -11.29
C ASP A 10 1.69 -9.43 -9.83
N ALA A 11 1.28 -8.18 -9.54
CA ALA A 11 0.89 -7.80 -8.20
C ALA A 11 -0.36 -8.60 -7.76
N PRO A 12 -0.45 -8.99 -6.47
CA PRO A 12 -1.60 -9.73 -6.01
C PRO A 12 -2.85 -8.87 -6.14
N ALA A 13 -3.97 -9.52 -6.48
CA ALA A 13 -5.26 -8.85 -6.55
C ALA A 13 -5.55 -8.10 -5.25
N LYS A 14 -6.23 -6.97 -5.36
CA LYS A 14 -6.58 -6.17 -4.19
C LYS A 14 -7.43 -7.03 -3.24
N PRO A 15 -7.08 -7.11 -1.94
CA PRO A 15 -7.88 -7.84 -0.98
C PRO A 15 -9.23 -7.14 -0.78
N ALA A 16 -10.25 -7.92 -0.44
CA ALA A 16 -11.55 -7.37 -0.04
C ALA A 16 -11.40 -6.39 1.12
N GLN A 17 -12.34 -5.46 1.25
CA GLN A 17 -12.34 -4.51 2.36
C GLN A 17 -12.36 -5.26 3.70
N GLY A 18 -11.56 -4.81 4.66
CA GLY A 18 -11.39 -5.47 5.96
C GLY A 18 -10.45 -6.68 5.98
N GLN A 19 -10.04 -7.24 4.82
CA GLN A 19 -9.05 -8.33 4.77
C GLN A 19 -7.62 -7.80 4.96
N PRO A 20 -6.67 -8.61 5.45
CA PRO A 20 -5.31 -8.16 5.73
C PRO A 20 -4.60 -7.71 4.44
N CYS A 21 -3.74 -6.71 4.59
CA CYS A 21 -2.90 -6.22 3.49
C CYS A 21 -2.01 -7.36 2.96
N ASN A 22 -2.18 -7.70 1.68
CA ASN A 22 -1.38 -8.71 0.98
C ASN A 22 -0.20 -8.12 0.19
N GLY A 23 -0.06 -6.80 0.13
CA GLY A 23 0.96 -6.13 -0.67
C GLY A 23 0.55 -5.86 -2.13
N CYS A 24 -0.74 -5.68 -2.44
CA CYS A 24 -1.19 -5.27 -3.78
C CYS A 24 -0.64 -3.90 -4.24
N GLY A 25 -0.25 -3.02 -3.32
CA GLY A 25 0.34 -1.71 -3.63
C GLY A 25 -0.66 -0.59 -3.94
N LEU A 26 -1.93 -0.89 -4.21
CA LEU A 26 -2.93 0.09 -4.64
C LEU A 26 -3.06 1.29 -3.69
N CYS A 27 -3.25 1.06 -2.38
CA CYS A 27 -3.43 2.15 -1.41
C CYS A 27 -2.22 3.10 -1.39
N CYS A 28 -1.00 2.52 -1.41
CA CYS A 28 0.25 3.28 -1.39
C CYS A 28 0.52 4.01 -2.70
N ALA A 29 0.03 3.50 -3.83
CA ALA A 29 0.14 4.13 -5.13
C ALA A 29 -0.82 5.32 -5.28
N VAL A 30 -1.98 5.26 -4.61
CA VAL A 30 -3.01 6.32 -4.62
C VAL A 30 -2.71 7.41 -3.58
N THR A 31 -2.37 7.03 -2.34
CA THR A 31 -2.12 7.96 -1.23
C THR A 31 -1.05 7.45 -0.27
N THR A 32 -0.45 8.35 0.48
CA THR A 32 0.49 8.00 1.55
C THR A 32 -0.23 7.82 2.88
N CYS A 33 0.13 6.77 3.63
CA CYS A 33 -0.33 6.56 5.01
C CYS A 33 0.19 7.65 5.98
N PRO A 34 -0.32 7.75 7.22
CA PRO A 34 0.12 8.74 8.20
C PRO A 34 1.65 8.76 8.42
N LEU A 35 2.29 7.59 8.45
CA LEU A 35 3.76 7.49 8.56
C LEU A 35 4.48 7.97 7.30
N GLY A 36 3.93 7.69 6.11
CA GLY A 36 4.47 8.19 4.85
C GLY A 36 4.35 9.70 4.74
N ARG A 37 3.23 10.29 5.20
CA ARG A 37 3.03 11.74 5.28
C ARG A 37 4.06 12.39 6.19
N LEU A 38 4.25 11.83 7.40
CA LEU A 38 5.25 12.33 8.35
C LEU A 38 6.68 12.25 7.80
N ARG A 39 7.02 11.14 7.11
CA ARG A 39 8.39 10.90 6.63
C ARG A 39 8.74 11.60 5.33
N PHE A 40 7.79 11.73 4.41
CA PHE A 40 8.01 12.24 3.05
C PHE A 40 7.29 13.56 2.76
N TRP A 41 6.49 14.07 3.69
CA TRP A 41 5.75 15.34 3.53
C TRP A 41 4.91 15.38 2.25
N ARG A 42 4.32 14.23 1.91
CA ARG A 42 3.49 14.02 0.72
C ARG A 42 2.18 13.38 1.16
N MET A 43 1.07 13.76 0.55
CA MET A 43 -0.28 13.23 0.83
C MET A 43 -0.77 12.24 -0.24
N ASN A 44 -0.43 12.52 -1.49
CA ASN A 44 -0.84 11.74 -2.66
C ASN A 44 0.27 10.76 -3.08
N GLY A 45 -0.11 9.63 -3.65
CA GLY A 45 0.85 8.62 -4.10
C GLY A 45 1.49 8.95 -5.46
N PRO A 46 2.44 8.10 -5.92
CA PRO A 46 2.90 6.91 -5.22
C PRO A 46 3.81 7.24 -4.02
N CYS A 47 3.68 6.46 -2.95
CA CYS A 47 4.50 6.56 -1.76
C CYS A 47 5.97 6.19 -2.07
N PRO A 48 6.97 7.02 -1.73
CA PRO A 48 8.38 6.71 -1.97
C PRO A 48 8.90 5.43 -1.29
N ALA A 49 8.18 4.93 -0.27
CA ALA A 49 8.51 3.68 0.41
C ALA A 49 7.89 2.42 -0.24
N LEU A 50 7.08 2.57 -1.29
CA LEU A 50 6.49 1.46 -2.01
C LEU A 50 7.55 0.85 -2.94
N THR A 51 7.90 -0.42 -2.72
CA THR A 51 8.92 -1.11 -3.52
C THR A 51 8.38 -2.44 -3.99
N TRP A 52 8.65 -2.82 -5.24
CA TRP A 52 8.31 -4.13 -5.76
C TRP A 52 9.32 -5.17 -5.26
N ASP A 53 8.83 -6.35 -4.87
CA ASP A 53 9.64 -7.52 -4.51
C ASP A 53 9.38 -8.62 -5.53
N ASP A 54 10.34 -8.84 -6.43
CA ASP A 54 10.26 -9.86 -7.49
C ASP A 54 10.16 -11.29 -6.94
N LYS A 55 10.73 -11.57 -5.76
CA LYS A 55 10.72 -12.93 -5.18
C LYS A 55 9.37 -13.26 -4.58
N ALA A 56 8.76 -12.29 -3.91
CA ALA A 56 7.46 -12.45 -3.26
C ALA A 56 6.29 -12.03 -4.17
N THR A 57 6.58 -11.59 -5.40
CA THR A 57 5.62 -11.09 -6.40
C THR A 57 4.60 -10.14 -5.80
N ARG A 58 5.07 -9.20 -4.97
CA ARG A 58 4.20 -8.26 -4.26
C ARG A 58 4.94 -6.98 -3.95
N TYR A 59 4.18 -5.94 -3.59
CA TYR A 59 4.78 -4.73 -3.03
C TYR A 59 5.10 -4.87 -1.55
N VAL A 60 6.27 -4.35 -1.17
CA VAL A 60 6.73 -4.21 0.20
C VAL A 60 6.81 -2.73 0.57
N CYS A 61 6.31 -2.40 1.76
CA CYS A 61 6.42 -1.05 2.32
C CYS A 61 7.69 -0.94 3.16
N ARG A 62 8.66 -0.13 2.72
CA ARG A 62 9.94 0.08 3.42
C ARG A 62 9.82 0.82 4.76
N LEU A 63 8.65 1.36 5.09
CA LEU A 63 8.37 1.94 6.41
C LEU A 63 7.69 0.95 7.37
N ALA A 64 7.19 -0.18 6.87
CA ALA A 64 6.50 -1.21 7.64
C ALA A 64 7.44 -2.38 7.97
N THR A 65 8.67 -2.09 8.37
CA THR A 65 9.73 -3.09 8.59
C THR A 65 9.62 -3.79 9.94
N ASN A 66 8.97 -3.16 10.93
CA ASN A 66 8.80 -3.72 12.26
C ASN A 66 7.32 -3.77 12.70
N ARG A 67 7.04 -4.49 13.78
CA ARG A 67 5.66 -4.68 14.28
C ARG A 67 5.01 -3.38 14.74
N LEU A 68 5.77 -2.46 15.34
CA LEU A 68 5.27 -1.20 15.86
C LEU A 68 4.79 -0.28 14.74
N THR A 69 5.62 -0.09 13.71
CA THR A 69 5.28 0.70 12.52
C THR A 69 4.07 0.13 11.79
N ARG A 70 4.01 -1.19 11.60
CA ARG A 70 2.85 -1.89 11.02
C ARG A 70 1.57 -1.64 11.82
N ARG A 71 1.64 -1.83 13.14
CA ARG A 71 0.50 -1.62 14.04
C ARG A 71 0.03 -0.17 14.07
N TRP A 72 0.96 0.79 14.01
CA TRP A 72 0.63 2.21 14.03
C TRP A 72 -0.14 2.66 12.78
N ILE A 73 0.23 2.14 11.61
CA ILE A 73 -0.45 2.47 10.34
C ILE A 73 -1.54 1.47 9.94
N GLY A 74 -1.86 0.49 10.79
CA GLY A 74 -2.82 -0.57 10.49
C GLY A 74 -2.42 -1.54 9.37
N ALA A 75 -1.15 -1.56 8.95
CA ALA A 75 -0.69 -2.41 7.86
C ALA A 75 -0.81 -3.90 8.24
N GLY A 76 -1.66 -4.63 7.51
CA GLY A 76 -1.93 -6.05 7.73
C GLY A 76 -3.10 -6.34 8.68
N ILE A 77 -3.82 -5.32 9.16
CA ILE A 77 -5.01 -5.49 10.01
C ILE A 77 -6.28 -5.55 9.15
N GLY A 78 -6.46 -4.60 8.24
CA GLY A 78 -7.60 -4.54 7.33
C GLY A 78 -7.35 -3.59 6.17
N CYS A 79 -7.95 -3.88 5.02
CA CYS A 79 -7.93 -3.01 3.86
C CYS A 79 -9.05 -1.97 3.97
N ASP A 80 -8.68 -0.68 4.10
CA ASP A 80 -9.63 0.44 4.20
C ASP A 80 -9.94 1.11 2.85
N CYS A 81 -9.37 0.59 1.75
CA CYS A 81 -9.53 1.19 0.44
C CYS A 81 -10.89 0.83 -0.15
N SER A 82 -11.67 1.84 -0.55
CA SER A 82 -12.99 1.69 -1.18
C SER A 82 -12.96 1.51 -2.70
N LEU A 83 -11.79 1.63 -3.34
CA LEU A 83 -11.65 1.39 -4.79
C LEU A 83 -12.06 -0.05 -5.16
N PRO A 84 -12.55 -0.33 -6.36
CA PRO A 84 -12.81 -1.70 -6.76
C PRO A 84 -11.52 -2.54 -6.71
N ALA A 85 -11.66 -3.84 -6.46
CA ALA A 85 -10.58 -4.78 -6.73
C ALA A 85 -10.44 -4.90 -8.25
N GLY A 86 -9.23 -4.67 -8.75
CA GLY A 86 -8.87 -4.89 -10.16
C GLY A 86 -8.57 -6.36 -10.42
#